data_AF-A0A7C5DY50-F1
#
_entry.id   AF-A0A7C5DY50-F1
#
_cell.length_a   1.000
_cell.length_b   1.000
_cell.length_c   1.000
_cell.angle_alpha   90.00
_cell.angle_beta   90.00
_cell.angle_gamma   90.00
#
_symmetry.space_group_name_H-M   'P 1'
#
loop_
_entity.id
_entity.type
_entity.pdbx_description
1 polymer ?
#
loop_
_entity_poly.entity_id
_entity_poly.type
_entity_poly.pdbx_seq_one_letter_code
_entity_poly.pdbx_strand_id
1 'polypeptide(L)'
;MDVVLLSRLQFAAATMFHFLFVPLTLGLSVIIAVMETRYVQTGNETYLRMTKFWGKLFLINFALGVVTGITLEFQFGTNWSRYSAYVGDIFGSLLAIEATVAFFLESTFIGIWIFGWKKLSKKTHAAVMWVVALAGNLSAMWILTANGWMQHPVGYVIRNGRAELSDFGAVITNKFALLELAHMIPAALLLGAFFVMGISAYHLLKKQHVDVSTRSFNMALVFGLVASLAVAATGDMHGVHVAEVQPAKLAAMEAHWETQTQAPIVLFAIPDEENERNLIEIGKIPY
;
A
#
# COMPACT_ATOMS: atom_id res chain seq x y z
N MET A 1 -26.14 -3.84 -18.78
CA MET A 1 -25.04 -3.08 -18.16
C MET A 1 -24.48 -2.14 -19.20
N ASP A 2 -24.29 -0.87 -18.88
CA ASP A 2 -23.67 0.07 -19.81
C ASP A 2 -22.13 -0.07 -19.80
N VAL A 3 -21.46 0.57 -20.77
CA VAL A 3 -20.00 0.50 -20.94
C VAL A 3 -19.26 1.09 -19.74
N VAL A 4 -19.84 2.12 -19.10
CA VAL A 4 -19.24 2.79 -17.94
C VAL A 4 -19.21 1.84 -16.74
N LEU A 5 -20.32 1.16 -16.44
CA LEU A 5 -20.40 0.19 -15.35
C LEU A 5 -19.45 -0.99 -15.59
N LEU A 6 -19.43 -1.53 -16.81
CA LEU A 6 -18.50 -2.63 -17.15
C LEU A 6 -17.04 -2.21 -16.99
N SER A 7 -16.69 -0.99 -17.39
CA SER A 7 -15.34 -0.45 -17.22
C SER A 7 -14.98 -0.27 -15.75
N ARG A 8 -15.91 0.20 -14.91
CA ARG A 8 -15.74 0.29 -13.45
C ARG A 8 -15.55 -1.07 -12.81
N LEU A 9 -16.36 -2.07 -13.18
CA LEU A 9 -16.25 -3.43 -12.66
C LEU A 9 -14.93 -4.09 -13.05
N GLN A 10 -14.50 -3.94 -14.31
CA GLN A 10 -13.22 -4.47 -14.78
C GLN A 10 -12.04 -3.82 -14.03
N PHE A 11 -12.05 -2.50 -13.89
CA PHE A 11 -11.00 -1.76 -13.17
C PHE A 11 -10.98 -2.12 -11.68
N ALA A 12 -12.16 -2.23 -11.05
CA ALA A 12 -12.29 -2.65 -9.66
C ALA A 12 -11.72 -4.05 -9.44
N ALA A 13 -12.08 -5.03 -10.28
CA ALA A 13 -11.56 -6.39 -10.18
C ALA A 13 -10.03 -6.41 -10.34
N ALA A 14 -9.49 -5.77 -11.38
CA ALA A 14 -8.05 -5.73 -11.61
C ALA A 14 -7.30 -5.08 -10.43
N THR A 15 -7.84 -3.97 -9.91
CA THR A 15 -7.24 -3.24 -8.78
C THR A 15 -7.27 -4.08 -7.50
N MET A 16 -8.42 -4.67 -7.17
CA MET A 16 -8.56 -5.54 -5.99
C MET A 16 -7.61 -6.74 -6.07
N PHE A 17 -7.52 -7.41 -7.21
CA PHE A 17 -6.60 -8.54 -7.40
C PHE A 17 -5.14 -8.13 -7.27
N HIS A 18 -4.74 -7.02 -7.90
CA HIS A 18 -3.37 -6.52 -7.77
C HIS A 18 -3.02 -6.18 -6.32
N PHE A 19 -3.95 -5.53 -5.61
CA PHE A 19 -3.76 -5.09 -4.24
C PHE A 19 -3.77 -6.23 -3.21
N LEU A 20 -4.04 -7.47 -3.59
CA LEU A 20 -3.74 -8.64 -2.75
C LEU A 20 -2.22 -8.86 -2.60
N PHE A 21 -1.45 -8.53 -3.65
CA PHE A 21 -0.02 -8.82 -3.72
C PHE A 21 0.84 -7.63 -3.29
N VAL A 22 0.46 -6.41 -3.68
CA VAL A 22 1.24 -5.19 -3.42
C VAL A 22 1.59 -4.97 -1.93
N PRO A 23 0.63 -4.84 -1.00
CA PRO A 23 0.95 -4.54 0.39
C PRO A 23 1.78 -5.64 1.05
N LEU A 24 1.61 -6.90 0.64
CA LEU A 24 2.43 -7.99 1.14
C LEU A 24 3.89 -7.86 0.66
N THR A 25 4.12 -7.50 -0.61
CA THR A 25 5.48 -7.19 -1.13
C THR A 25 6.13 -6.06 -0.35
N LEU A 26 5.40 -4.95 -0.16
CA LEU A 26 5.90 -3.76 0.53
C LEU A 26 6.30 -4.07 1.98
N GLY A 27 5.42 -4.72 2.76
CA GLY A 27 5.70 -5.05 4.15
C GLY A 27 6.75 -6.15 4.31
N LEU A 28 6.66 -7.21 3.52
CA LEU A 28 7.54 -8.37 3.65
C LEU A 28 8.98 -8.06 3.24
N SER A 29 9.18 -7.20 2.23
CA SER A 29 10.52 -6.76 1.81
C SER A 29 11.32 -6.12 2.96
N VAL A 30 10.69 -5.26 3.76
CA VAL A 30 11.30 -4.61 4.93
C VAL A 30 11.65 -5.64 6.00
N ILE A 31 10.72 -6.57 6.30
CA ILE A 31 10.94 -7.62 7.30
C ILE A 31 12.11 -8.52 6.88
N ILE A 32 12.18 -8.91 5.60
CA ILE A 32 13.27 -9.72 5.04
C ILE A 32 14.60 -8.97 5.11
N ALA A 33 14.63 -7.68 4.76
CA ALA A 33 15.84 -6.86 4.85
C ALA A 33 16.38 -6.81 6.29
N VAL A 34 15.48 -6.74 7.29
CA VAL A 34 15.83 -6.78 8.71
C VAL A 34 16.33 -8.16 9.14
N MET A 35 15.68 -9.24 8.71
CA MET A 35 16.16 -10.61 8.96
C MET A 35 17.57 -10.80 8.42
N GLU A 36 17.83 -10.34 7.20
CA GLU A 36 19.15 -10.47 6.59
C GLU A 36 20.19 -9.60 7.30
N THR A 37 19.82 -8.38 7.70
CA THR A 37 20.67 -7.51 8.49
C THR A 37 21.06 -8.17 9.82
N ARG A 38 20.11 -8.83 10.50
CA ARG A 38 20.39 -9.59 11.72
C ARG A 38 21.34 -10.75 11.47
N TYR A 39 21.22 -11.46 10.33
CA TYR A 39 22.21 -12.46 9.93
C TYR A 39 23.60 -11.85 9.77
N VAL A 40 23.73 -10.71 9.08
CA VAL A 40 25.02 -10.05 8.87
C VAL A 40 25.67 -9.62 10.19
N GLN A 41 24.88 -9.03 11.09
CA GLN A 41 25.34 -8.52 12.39
C GLN A 41 25.73 -9.64 13.36
N THR A 42 24.93 -10.71 13.43
CA THR A 42 25.12 -11.75 14.45
C THR A 42 25.90 -12.97 13.96
N GLY A 43 25.98 -13.18 12.65
CA GLY A 43 26.48 -14.42 12.06
C GLY A 43 25.58 -15.63 12.31
N ASN A 44 24.38 -15.45 12.86
CA ASN A 44 23.49 -16.56 13.20
C ASN A 44 22.76 -17.07 11.95
N GLU A 45 23.10 -18.30 11.54
CA GLU A 45 22.54 -19.00 10.38
C GLU A 45 21.01 -19.18 10.41
N THR A 46 20.37 -19.11 11.58
CA THR A 46 18.89 -19.14 11.64
C THR A 46 18.29 -17.92 10.93
N TYR A 47 18.88 -16.73 11.05
CA TYR A 47 18.40 -15.54 10.33
C TYR A 47 18.61 -15.66 8.81
N LEU A 48 19.67 -16.34 8.37
CA LEU A 48 19.85 -16.65 6.96
C LEU A 48 18.75 -17.58 6.44
N ARG A 49 18.41 -18.63 7.21
CA ARG A 49 17.30 -19.54 6.88
C ARG A 49 15.96 -18.81 6.84
N MET A 50 15.70 -17.92 7.79
CA MET A 50 14.51 -17.06 7.80
C MET A 50 14.46 -16.22 6.52
N THR A 51 15.53 -15.49 6.22
CA THR A 51 15.64 -14.63 5.03
C THR A 51 15.34 -15.40 3.75
N LYS A 52 15.90 -16.60 3.58
CA LYS A 52 15.66 -17.44 2.40
C LYS A 52 14.24 -18.01 2.34
N PHE A 53 13.67 -18.42 3.47
CA PHE A 53 12.31 -18.96 3.53
C PHE A 53 11.28 -17.89 3.16
N TRP A 54 11.31 -16.74 3.85
CA TRP A 54 10.39 -15.64 3.58
C TRP A 54 10.67 -15.01 2.21
N GLY A 55 11.93 -14.94 1.81
CA GLY A 55 12.36 -14.57 0.46
C GLY A 55 11.68 -15.37 -0.64
N LYS A 56 11.52 -16.68 -0.45
CA LYS A 56 10.82 -17.52 -1.44
C LYS A 56 9.36 -17.13 -1.61
N LEU A 57 8.66 -16.87 -0.50
CA LEU A 57 7.26 -16.44 -0.53
C LEU A 57 7.11 -15.03 -1.11
N PHE A 58 8.01 -14.12 -0.72
CA PHE A 58 8.13 -12.78 -1.29
C PHE A 58 8.25 -12.82 -2.80
N LEU A 59 9.13 -13.66 -3.36
CA LEU A 59 9.34 -13.74 -4.81
C LEU A 59 8.11 -14.25 -5.56
N ILE A 60 7.39 -15.24 -5.01
CA ILE A 60 6.14 -15.74 -5.60
C ILE A 60 5.09 -14.62 -5.63
N ASN A 61 4.92 -13.93 -4.49
CA ASN A 61 3.98 -12.82 -4.36
C ASN A 61 4.34 -11.65 -5.29
N PHE A 62 5.63 -11.30 -5.36
CA PHE A 62 6.15 -10.24 -6.20
C PHE A 62 5.88 -10.51 -7.69
N ALA A 63 6.11 -11.74 -8.16
CA ALA A 63 5.86 -12.10 -9.55
C ALA A 63 4.38 -11.89 -9.95
N LEU A 64 3.44 -12.27 -9.07
CA LEU A 64 2.01 -12.02 -9.29
C LEU A 64 1.67 -10.53 -9.24
N GLY A 65 2.32 -9.78 -8.34
CA GLY A 65 2.22 -8.32 -8.28
C GLY A 65 2.62 -7.65 -9.60
N VAL A 66 3.76 -8.04 -10.18
CA VAL A 66 4.23 -7.50 -11.48
C VAL A 66 3.23 -7.76 -12.60
N VAL A 67 2.76 -9.00 -12.76
CA VAL A 67 1.82 -9.36 -13.84
C VAL A 67 0.50 -8.59 -13.72
N THR A 68 -0.01 -8.46 -12.51
CA THR A 68 -1.26 -7.73 -12.26
C THR A 68 -1.07 -6.21 -12.39
N GLY A 69 0.09 -5.67 -12.04
CA GLY A 69 0.42 -4.25 -12.18
C GLY A 69 0.49 -3.79 -13.63
N ILE A 70 1.14 -4.58 -14.50
CA ILE A 70 1.20 -4.31 -15.96
C ILE A 70 -0.22 -4.23 -16.53
N THR A 71 -1.12 -5.11 -16.08
CA THR A 71 -2.52 -5.10 -16.53
C THR A 71 -3.22 -3.79 -16.17
N LEU A 72 -3.00 -3.27 -14.96
CA LEU A 72 -3.58 -2.00 -14.51
C LEU A 72 -3.02 -0.79 -15.25
N GLU A 73 -1.70 -0.75 -15.48
CA GLU A 73 -1.05 0.33 -16.21
C GLU A 73 -1.69 0.52 -17.59
N PHE A 74 -1.91 -0.57 -18.34
CA PHE A 74 -2.58 -0.51 -19.63
C PHE A 74 -4.07 -0.16 -19.56
N GLN A 75 -4.77 -0.51 -18.47
CA GLN A 75 -6.20 -0.23 -18.32
C GLN A 75 -6.52 1.27 -18.26
N PHE A 76 -5.60 2.11 -17.76
CA PHE A 76 -5.76 3.57 -17.85
C PHE A 76 -5.86 4.04 -19.31
N GLY A 77 -5.12 3.42 -20.23
CA GLY A 77 -5.15 3.74 -21.65
C GLY A 77 -6.35 3.14 -22.38
N THR A 78 -6.63 1.85 -22.17
CA THR A 78 -7.64 1.12 -22.97
C THR A 78 -9.06 1.49 -22.60
N ASN A 79 -9.37 1.56 -21.30
CA ASN A 79 -10.74 1.72 -20.81
C ASN A 79 -11.05 3.15 -20.35
N TRP A 80 -10.01 3.95 -20.08
CA TRP A 80 -10.11 5.30 -19.54
C TRP A 80 -9.41 6.34 -20.44
N SER A 81 -9.50 6.18 -21.76
CA SER A 81 -8.77 7.02 -22.75
C SER A 81 -9.04 8.51 -22.61
N ARG A 82 -10.29 8.94 -22.35
CA ARG A 82 -10.63 10.35 -22.12
C ARG A 82 -10.05 10.88 -20.82
N TYR A 83 -10.04 10.09 -19.75
CA TYR A 83 -9.38 10.45 -18.50
C TYR A 83 -7.88 10.65 -18.74
N SER A 84 -7.24 9.69 -19.41
CA SER A 84 -5.81 9.75 -19.75
C SER A 84 -5.46 10.97 -20.61
N ALA A 85 -6.29 11.31 -21.60
CA ALA A 85 -6.09 12.53 -22.39
C ALA A 85 -6.31 13.83 -21.59
N TYR A 86 -7.23 13.80 -20.62
CA TYR A 86 -7.60 14.97 -19.83
C TYR A 86 -6.58 15.29 -18.73
N VAL A 87 -6.06 14.30 -18.00
CA VAL A 87 -5.15 14.52 -16.86
C VAL A 87 -3.73 14.01 -17.06
N GLY A 88 -3.42 13.51 -18.27
CA GLY A 88 -2.15 12.80 -18.54
C GLY A 88 -0.88 13.61 -18.28
N ASP A 89 -0.94 14.94 -18.30
CA ASP A 89 0.23 15.79 -18.02
C ASP A 89 0.72 15.68 -16.57
N ILE A 90 -0.23 15.45 -15.65
CA ILE A 90 0.01 15.29 -14.21
C ILE A 90 0.13 13.80 -13.89
N PHE A 91 -0.94 13.05 -14.14
CA PHE A 91 -1.04 11.64 -13.78
C PHE A 91 0.00 10.79 -14.52
N GLY A 92 0.15 11.00 -15.83
CA GLY A 92 1.10 10.24 -16.66
C GLY A 92 2.56 10.48 -16.27
N SER A 93 2.92 11.72 -15.91
CA SER A 93 4.26 12.04 -15.42
C SER A 93 4.62 11.30 -14.14
N LEU A 94 3.68 11.18 -13.19
CA LEU A 94 3.89 10.44 -11.94
C LEU A 94 4.11 8.93 -12.20
N LEU A 95 3.27 8.32 -13.04
CA LEU A 95 3.40 6.91 -13.41
C LEU A 95 4.70 6.64 -14.20
N ALA A 96 5.12 7.56 -15.07
CA ALA A 96 6.38 7.42 -15.80
C ALA A 96 7.60 7.45 -14.87
N ILE A 97 7.58 8.32 -13.85
CA ILE A 97 8.65 8.38 -12.83
C ILE A 97 8.65 7.10 -11.99
N GLU A 98 7.48 6.61 -11.58
CA GLU A 98 7.33 5.34 -10.88
C GLU A 98 7.99 4.20 -11.66
N ALA A 99 7.61 4.05 -12.92
CA ALA A 99 8.12 3.00 -13.79
C ALA A 99 9.63 3.11 -13.97
N THR A 100 10.14 4.30 -14.30
CA THR A 100 11.56 4.51 -14.65
C THR A 100 12.50 4.48 -13.44
N VAL A 101 12.06 4.95 -12.28
CA VAL A 101 12.91 5.07 -11.09
C VAL A 101 12.68 3.90 -10.13
N ALA A 102 11.43 3.69 -9.70
CA ALA A 102 11.14 2.72 -8.65
C ALA A 102 11.11 1.29 -9.19
N PHE A 103 10.31 1.04 -10.24
CA PHE A 103 10.11 -0.32 -10.76
C PHE A 103 11.39 -0.91 -11.37
N PHE A 104 12.15 -0.12 -12.15
CA PHE A 104 13.44 -0.56 -12.68
C PHE A 104 14.46 -0.85 -11.57
N LEU A 105 14.54 0.02 -10.55
CA LEU A 105 15.45 -0.17 -9.42
C LEU A 105 15.07 -1.45 -8.65
N GLU A 106 13.80 -1.62 -8.32
CA GLU A 106 13.30 -2.81 -7.62
C GLU A 106 13.57 -4.09 -8.43
N SER A 107 13.13 -4.14 -9.70
CA SER A 107 13.27 -5.32 -10.56
C SER A 107 14.74 -5.72 -10.76
N THR A 108 15.63 -4.74 -10.94
CA THR A 108 17.06 -4.98 -11.10
C THR A 108 17.68 -5.52 -9.81
N PHE A 109 17.41 -4.87 -8.68
CA PHE A 109 18.02 -5.26 -7.39
C PHE A 109 17.43 -6.56 -6.84
N ILE A 110 16.16 -6.88 -7.14
CA ILE A 110 15.60 -8.21 -6.86
C ILE A 110 16.39 -9.28 -7.61
N GLY A 111 16.70 -9.09 -8.90
CA GLY A 111 17.54 -10.01 -9.65
C GLY A 111 18.92 -10.20 -9.01
N ILE A 112 19.56 -9.10 -8.62
CA ILE A 112 20.84 -9.11 -7.91
C ILE A 112 20.73 -9.87 -6.57
N TRP A 113 19.66 -9.66 -5.81
CA TRP A 113 19.43 -10.30 -4.52
C TRP A 113 19.20 -11.81 -4.65
N ILE A 114 18.39 -12.25 -5.62
CA ILE A 114 18.12 -13.68 -5.82
C ILE A 114 19.40 -14.44 -6.19
N PHE A 115 20.18 -13.89 -7.12
CA PHE A 115 21.36 -14.57 -7.67
C PHE A 115 22.67 -14.20 -6.97
N GLY A 116 22.61 -13.29 -5.99
CA GLY A 116 23.76 -12.69 -5.32
C GLY A 116 24.33 -13.52 -4.17
N TRP A 117 23.61 -14.52 -3.65
CA TRP A 117 23.97 -15.24 -2.41
C TRP A 117 25.41 -15.78 -2.34
N LYS A 118 25.97 -16.20 -3.49
CA LYS A 118 27.35 -16.73 -3.60
C LYS A 118 28.32 -15.77 -4.28
N LYS A 119 27.84 -14.62 -4.79
CA LYS A 119 28.62 -13.65 -5.58
C LYS A 119 28.92 -12.37 -4.82
N LEU A 120 28.09 -12.03 -3.83
CA LEU A 120 28.21 -10.83 -3.02
C LEU A 120 28.69 -11.17 -1.60
N SER A 121 29.38 -10.21 -0.98
CA SER A 121 29.62 -10.30 0.46
C SER A 121 28.28 -10.24 1.21
N LYS A 122 28.20 -10.85 2.40
CA LYS A 122 26.97 -10.81 3.22
C LYS A 122 26.46 -9.38 3.49
N LYS A 123 27.37 -8.41 3.67
CA LYS A 123 27.02 -7.00 3.88
C LYS A 123 26.41 -6.37 2.63
N THR A 124 27.03 -6.62 1.47
CA THR A 124 26.55 -6.12 0.18
C THR A 124 25.20 -6.74 -0.17
N HIS A 125 25.01 -8.03 0.10
CA HIS A 125 23.75 -8.73 -0.14
C HIS A 125 22.59 -8.13 0.69
N ALA A 126 22.83 -7.87 1.98
CA ALA A 126 21.84 -7.23 2.83
C ALA A 126 21.53 -5.78 2.40
N ALA A 127 22.55 -5.04 1.94
CA ALA A 127 22.35 -3.70 1.38
C ALA A 127 21.47 -3.73 0.12
N VAL A 128 21.65 -4.73 -0.76
CA VAL A 128 20.78 -4.93 -1.93
C VAL A 128 19.33 -5.16 -1.50
N MET A 129 19.08 -5.96 -0.45
CA MET A 129 17.71 -6.18 0.03
C MET A 129 17.06 -4.89 0.57
N TRP A 130 17.83 -4.00 1.20
CA TRP A 130 17.34 -2.68 1.60
C TRP A 130 17.01 -1.79 0.40
N VAL A 131 17.81 -1.85 -0.68
CA VAL A 131 17.48 -1.15 -1.92
C VAL A 131 16.18 -1.68 -2.51
N VAL A 132 15.96 -3.00 -2.51
CA VAL A 132 14.68 -3.60 -2.93
C VAL A 132 13.52 -3.06 -2.10
N ALA A 133 13.64 -3.11 -0.76
CA ALA A 133 12.58 -2.64 0.13
C ALA A 133 12.29 -1.13 -0.05
N LEU A 134 13.33 -0.32 -0.22
CA LEU A 134 13.19 1.12 -0.46
C LEU A 134 12.56 1.40 -1.83
N ALA A 135 12.98 0.69 -2.88
CA ALA A 135 12.46 0.86 -4.23
C ALA A 135 10.97 0.53 -4.31
N GLY A 136 10.53 -0.58 -3.70
CA GLY A 136 9.11 -0.92 -3.65
C GLY A 136 8.28 0.14 -2.92
N ASN A 137 8.77 0.64 -1.77
CA ASN A 137 8.08 1.72 -1.04
C ASN A 137 8.14 3.08 -1.76
N LEU A 138 9.18 3.33 -2.58
CA LEU A 138 9.23 4.49 -3.46
C LEU A 138 8.21 4.37 -4.59
N SER A 139 7.92 3.16 -5.09
CA SER A 139 6.83 2.93 -6.05
C SER A 139 5.49 3.35 -5.43
N ALA A 140 5.23 2.89 -4.20
CA ALA A 140 4.03 3.25 -3.45
C ALA A 140 3.87 4.77 -3.30
N MET A 141 4.97 5.52 -3.09
CA MET A 141 4.95 6.98 -3.04
C MET A 141 4.39 7.59 -4.33
N TRP A 142 4.86 7.17 -5.50
CA TRP A 142 4.45 7.78 -6.77
C TRP A 142 3.00 7.44 -7.12
N ILE A 143 2.59 6.18 -6.96
CA ILE A 143 1.21 5.77 -7.28
C ILE A 143 0.21 6.36 -6.30
N LEU A 144 0.56 6.50 -5.01
CA LEU A 144 -0.31 7.18 -4.03
C LEU A 144 -0.29 8.70 -4.21
N THR A 145 0.79 9.29 -4.71
CA THR A 145 0.76 10.70 -5.13
C THR A 145 -0.23 10.91 -6.27
N ALA A 146 -0.26 9.97 -7.23
CA ALA A 146 -1.23 10.00 -8.31
C ALA A 146 -2.67 9.82 -7.77
N ASN A 147 -2.90 8.90 -6.84
CA ASN A 147 -4.22 8.70 -6.21
C ASN A 147 -4.66 9.91 -5.38
N GLY A 148 -3.80 10.42 -4.50
CA GLY A 148 -4.10 11.60 -3.68
C GLY A 148 -4.34 12.85 -4.52
N TRP A 149 -3.68 12.99 -5.67
CA TRP A 149 -4.03 14.05 -6.64
C TRP A 149 -5.42 13.84 -7.25
N MET A 150 -5.83 12.61 -7.56
CA MET A 150 -7.20 12.34 -8.03
C MET A 150 -8.26 12.69 -6.96
N GLN A 151 -7.91 12.57 -5.68
CA GLN A 151 -8.80 12.88 -4.56
C GLN A 151 -8.86 14.39 -4.27
N HIS A 152 -7.73 15.06 -4.30
CA HIS A 152 -7.60 16.50 -4.03
C HIS A 152 -6.63 17.15 -5.03
N PRO A 153 -7.12 17.53 -6.23
CA PRO A 153 -6.27 18.05 -7.30
C PRO A 153 -5.65 19.40 -6.97
N VAL A 154 -4.33 19.49 -7.07
CA VAL A 154 -3.53 20.72 -6.88
C VAL A 154 -2.46 20.85 -7.97
N GLY A 155 -1.83 22.01 -8.11
CA GLY A 155 -0.70 22.20 -9.02
C GLY A 155 -1.02 22.01 -10.51
N TYR A 156 -2.27 22.27 -10.92
CA TYR A 156 -2.70 22.18 -12.31
C TYR A 156 -3.41 23.45 -12.79
N VAL A 157 -3.51 23.61 -14.10
CA VAL A 157 -4.34 24.64 -14.76
C VAL A 157 -5.12 23.99 -15.90
N ILE A 158 -6.34 24.46 -16.18
CA ILE A 158 -7.12 24.00 -17.33
C ILE A 158 -6.75 24.86 -18.55
N ARG A 159 -6.20 24.22 -19.58
CA ARG A 159 -5.86 24.84 -20.87
C ARG A 159 -6.26 23.90 -21.99
N ASN A 160 -6.76 24.46 -23.09
CA ASN A 160 -7.14 23.70 -24.29
C ASN A 160 -8.05 22.48 -24.02
N GLY A 161 -8.94 22.58 -23.01
CA GLY A 161 -9.88 21.52 -22.65
C GLY A 161 -9.27 20.33 -21.88
N ARG A 162 -8.06 20.46 -21.31
CA ARG A 162 -7.41 19.45 -20.46
C ARG A 162 -6.72 20.08 -19.24
N ALA A 163 -6.40 19.26 -18.25
CA ALA A 163 -5.53 19.64 -17.14
C ALA A 163 -4.06 19.56 -17.57
N GLU A 164 -3.33 20.65 -17.37
CA GLU A 164 -1.89 20.77 -17.59
C GLU A 164 -1.18 21.04 -16.26
N LEU A 165 0.00 20.44 -16.07
CA LEU A 165 0.82 20.60 -14.88
C LEU A 165 1.32 22.05 -14.79
N SER A 166 0.99 22.74 -13.69
CA SER A 166 1.44 24.12 -13.45
C SER A 166 2.47 24.23 -12.33
N ASP A 167 2.40 23.34 -11.33
CA ASP A 167 3.32 23.29 -10.20
C ASP A 167 3.52 21.84 -9.74
N PHE A 168 4.65 21.24 -10.12
CA PHE A 168 5.00 19.88 -9.70
C PHE A 168 5.27 19.78 -8.19
N GLY A 169 5.81 20.85 -7.58
CA GLY A 169 6.06 20.91 -6.14
C GLY A 169 4.77 20.76 -5.36
N ALA A 170 3.73 21.50 -5.75
CA ALA A 170 2.40 21.39 -5.14
C ALA A 170 1.81 19.98 -5.24
N VAL A 171 2.02 19.28 -6.37
CA VAL A 171 1.54 17.89 -6.57
C VAL A 171 2.24 16.92 -5.62
N ILE A 172 3.57 16.97 -5.51
CA ILE A 172 4.33 16.04 -4.66
C ILE A 172 4.18 16.33 -3.15
N THR A 173 3.87 17.58 -2.78
CA THR A 173 3.59 17.95 -1.38
C THR A 173 2.09 17.97 -1.05
N ASN A 174 1.25 17.35 -1.89
CA ASN A 174 -0.18 17.28 -1.65
C ASN A 174 -0.47 16.58 -0.31
N LYS A 175 -1.10 17.30 0.63
CA LYS A 175 -1.41 16.80 1.98
C LYS A 175 -2.22 15.49 1.95
N PHE A 176 -3.14 15.35 0.99
CA PHE A 176 -3.96 14.13 0.84
C PHE A 176 -3.07 12.92 0.53
N ALA A 177 -2.20 13.04 -0.49
CA ALA A 177 -1.24 12.01 -0.88
C ALA A 177 -0.26 11.65 0.25
N LEU A 178 0.23 12.66 0.98
CA LEU A 178 1.16 12.44 2.10
C LEU A 178 0.50 11.65 3.25
N LEU A 179 -0.77 11.92 3.54
CA LEU A 179 -1.53 11.17 4.54
C LEU A 179 -1.89 9.76 4.05
N GLU A 180 -2.22 9.58 2.77
CA GLU A 180 -2.36 8.25 2.16
C GLU A 180 -1.08 7.43 2.29
N LEU A 181 0.07 8.03 1.98
CA LEU A 181 1.37 7.37 2.10
C LEU A 181 1.69 7.01 3.56
N ALA A 182 1.48 7.96 4.48
CA ALA A 182 1.71 7.78 5.90
C ALA A 182 0.82 6.66 6.49
N HIS A 183 -0.37 6.45 5.95
CA HIS A 183 -1.26 5.35 6.35
C HIS A 183 -0.91 4.03 5.68
N MET A 184 -0.63 4.05 4.37
CA MET A 184 -0.50 2.86 3.57
C MET A 184 0.80 2.09 3.82
N ILE A 185 1.93 2.78 4.04
CA ILE A 185 3.22 2.11 4.32
C ILE A 185 3.14 1.30 5.63
N PRO A 186 2.68 1.86 6.77
CA PRO A 186 2.44 1.08 7.98
C PRO A 186 1.41 -0.03 7.78
N ALA A 187 0.34 0.20 7.02
CA ALA A 187 -0.67 -0.83 6.75
C ALA A 187 -0.09 -2.04 5.99
N ALA A 188 0.77 -1.78 5.00
CA ALA A 188 1.52 -2.83 4.31
C ALA A 188 2.45 -3.60 5.26
N LEU A 189 3.19 -2.89 6.11
CA LEU A 189 4.07 -3.51 7.11
C LEU A 189 3.28 -4.35 8.12
N LEU A 190 2.11 -3.87 8.54
CA LEU A 190 1.19 -4.58 9.42
C LEU A 190 0.71 -5.89 8.76
N LEU A 191 0.28 -5.83 7.49
CA LEU A 191 -0.10 -7.01 6.73
C LEU A 191 1.05 -8.02 6.64
N GLY A 192 2.26 -7.56 6.28
CA GLY A 192 3.45 -8.41 6.22
C GLY A 192 3.79 -9.06 7.57
N ALA A 193 3.65 -8.32 8.66
CA ALA A 193 3.84 -8.83 10.01
C ALA A 193 2.82 -9.92 10.37
N PHE A 194 1.52 -9.68 10.13
CA PHE A 194 0.49 -10.68 10.37
C PHE A 194 0.62 -11.91 9.49
N PHE A 195 1.08 -11.76 8.24
CA PHE A 195 1.39 -12.88 7.36
C PHE A 195 2.50 -13.76 7.94
N VAL A 196 3.61 -13.14 8.37
CA VAL A 196 4.74 -13.85 8.99
C VAL A 196 4.32 -14.51 10.31
N MET A 197 3.56 -13.81 11.16
CA MET A 197 3.03 -14.35 12.41
C MET A 197 2.09 -15.54 12.16
N GLY A 198 1.17 -15.45 11.21
CA GLY A 198 0.19 -16.50 10.91
C GLY A 198 0.86 -17.81 10.48
N ILE A 199 1.78 -17.74 9.51
CA ILE A 199 2.53 -18.93 9.05
C ILE A 199 3.45 -19.46 10.16
N SER A 200 4.09 -18.58 10.93
CA SER A 200 4.93 -19.00 12.05
C SER A 200 4.11 -19.71 13.14
N ALA A 201 2.94 -19.18 13.49
CA ALA A 201 2.02 -19.76 14.45
C ALA A 201 1.54 -21.15 14.00
N TYR A 202 1.23 -21.31 12.71
CA TYR A 202 0.90 -22.61 12.14
C TYR A 202 2.01 -23.66 12.37
N HIS A 203 3.26 -23.32 12.03
CA HIS A 203 4.38 -24.23 12.24
C HIS A 203 4.66 -24.52 13.71
N LEU A 204 4.50 -23.52 14.60
CA LEU A 204 4.65 -23.70 16.04
C LEU A 204 3.58 -24.64 16.61
N LEU A 205 2.31 -24.47 16.21
CA LEU A 205 1.21 -25.38 16.60
C LEU A 205 1.47 -26.82 16.14
N LYS A 206 2.09 -27.00 14.97
CA LYS A 206 2.48 -28.31 14.44
C LYS A 206 3.82 -28.83 14.99
N LYS A 207 4.49 -28.08 15.89
CA LYS A 207 5.83 -28.40 16.42
C LYS A 207 6.89 -28.60 15.32
N GLN A 208 6.75 -27.86 14.22
CA GLN A 208 7.65 -27.88 13.07
C GLN A 208 8.52 -26.62 13.04
N HIS A 209 9.78 -26.77 12.61
CA HIS A 209 10.71 -25.64 12.40
C HIS A 209 10.77 -24.64 13.57
N VAL A 210 10.67 -25.14 14.81
CA VAL A 210 10.37 -24.33 16.01
C VAL A 210 11.31 -23.13 16.17
N ASP A 211 12.62 -23.29 15.99
CA ASP A 211 13.58 -22.17 16.12
C ASP A 211 13.34 -21.06 15.08
N VAL A 212 13.12 -21.41 13.81
CA VAL A 212 12.84 -20.43 12.73
C VAL A 212 11.50 -19.76 12.96
N SER A 213 10.47 -20.53 13.31
CA SER A 213 9.11 -20.04 13.50
C SER A 213 8.99 -19.14 14.72
N THR A 214 9.59 -19.49 15.86
CA THR A 214 9.57 -18.65 17.07
C THR A 214 10.26 -17.31 16.82
N ARG A 215 11.43 -17.30 16.18
CA ARG A 215 12.15 -16.05 15.89
C ARG A 215 11.44 -15.19 14.86
N SER A 216 10.85 -15.80 13.84
CA SER A 216 10.04 -15.10 12.83
C SER A 216 8.81 -14.47 13.49
N PHE A 217 8.10 -15.22 14.32
CA PHE A 217 6.94 -14.74 15.07
C PHE A 217 7.29 -13.55 15.97
N ASN A 218 8.33 -13.67 16.81
CA ASN A 218 8.71 -12.61 17.73
C ASN A 218 9.17 -11.33 16.99
N MET A 219 9.90 -11.48 15.89
CA MET A 219 10.30 -10.33 15.07
C MET A 219 9.08 -9.65 14.44
N ALA A 220 8.19 -10.43 13.84
CA ALA A 220 6.98 -9.92 13.22
C ALA A 220 6.00 -9.31 14.23
N LEU A 221 5.94 -9.82 15.46
CA LEU A 221 5.13 -9.24 16.53
C LEU A 221 5.53 -7.79 16.84
N VAL A 222 6.84 -7.50 16.89
CA VAL A 222 7.34 -6.13 17.10
C VAL A 222 6.93 -5.22 15.93
N PHE A 223 7.12 -5.68 14.70
CA PHE A 223 6.68 -4.92 13.52
C PHE A 223 5.17 -4.69 13.52
N GLY A 224 4.39 -5.72 13.82
CA GLY A 224 2.92 -5.65 13.86
C GLY A 224 2.42 -4.68 14.92
N LEU A 225 3.03 -4.67 16.12
CA LEU A 225 2.66 -3.75 17.18
C LEU A 225 2.98 -2.29 16.81
N VAL A 226 4.18 -2.01 16.29
CA VAL A 226 4.55 -0.65 15.91
C VAL A 226 3.71 -0.17 14.72
N ALA A 227 3.52 -1.03 13.72
CA ALA A 227 2.73 -0.72 12.54
C ALA A 227 1.25 -0.50 12.89
N SER A 228 0.65 -1.28 13.80
CA SER A 228 -0.76 -1.11 14.17
C SER A 228 -1.03 0.24 14.85
N LEU A 229 -0.12 0.69 15.73
CA LEU A 229 -0.21 2.00 16.35
C LEU A 229 -0.07 3.12 15.32
N ALA A 230 0.87 2.98 14.38
CA ALA A 230 1.06 3.94 13.30
C ALA A 230 -0.16 4.00 12.37
N VAL A 231 -0.76 2.86 11.99
CA VAL A 231 -1.99 2.79 11.19
C VAL A 231 -3.15 3.48 11.92
N ALA A 232 -3.33 3.22 13.22
CA ALA A 232 -4.40 3.86 14.00
C ALA A 232 -4.23 5.38 14.03
N ALA A 233 -3.03 5.87 14.36
CA ALA A 233 -2.77 7.31 14.44
C ALA A 233 -2.91 8.01 13.07
N THR A 234 -2.32 7.44 12.02
CA THR A 234 -2.38 8.03 10.68
C THR A 234 -3.77 7.91 10.06
N GLY A 235 -4.54 6.88 10.41
CA GLY A 235 -5.93 6.71 10.00
C GLY A 235 -6.82 7.81 10.56
N ASP A 236 -6.67 8.11 11.86
CA ASP A 236 -7.36 9.23 12.51
C ASP A 236 -6.99 10.57 11.86
N MET A 237 -5.69 10.86 11.72
CA MET A 237 -5.23 12.09 11.05
C MET A 237 -5.77 12.24 9.63
N HIS A 238 -5.84 11.14 8.88
CA HIS A 238 -6.37 11.17 7.53
C HIS A 238 -7.89 11.32 7.52
N GLY A 239 -8.61 10.67 8.44
CA GLY A 239 -10.06 10.82 8.62
C GLY A 239 -10.46 12.27 8.89
N VAL A 240 -9.73 12.95 9.78
CA VAL A 240 -9.91 14.40 10.04
C VAL A 240 -9.71 15.20 8.75
N HIS A 241 -8.66 14.92 7.98
CA HIS A 241 -8.44 15.64 6.73
C HIS A 241 -9.51 15.35 5.67
N VAL A 242 -10.00 14.11 5.56
CA VAL A 242 -11.14 13.76 4.70
C VAL A 242 -12.38 14.54 5.12
N ALA A 243 -12.62 14.75 6.42
CA ALA A 243 -13.70 15.63 6.91
C ALA A 243 -13.58 17.05 6.36
N GLU A 244 -12.35 17.58 6.28
CA GLU A 244 -12.07 18.94 5.81
C GLU A 244 -12.25 19.09 4.30
N VAL A 245 -11.71 18.15 3.50
CA VAL A 245 -11.62 18.32 2.04
C VAL A 245 -12.59 17.48 1.23
N GLN A 246 -13.15 16.43 1.83
CA GLN A 246 -14.12 15.50 1.20
C GLN A 246 -15.22 15.08 2.21
N PRO A 247 -15.98 16.02 2.82
CA PRO A 247 -16.92 15.72 3.90
C PRO A 247 -18.00 14.71 3.50
N ALA A 248 -18.45 14.73 2.24
CA ALA A 248 -19.44 13.75 1.73
C ALA A 248 -18.92 12.31 1.82
N LYS A 249 -17.61 12.08 1.65
CA LYS A 249 -16.99 10.76 1.78
C LYS A 249 -17.00 10.29 3.23
N LEU A 250 -16.60 11.16 4.17
CA LEU A 250 -16.63 10.80 5.59
C LEU A 250 -18.06 10.59 6.10
N ALA A 251 -18.99 11.46 5.70
CA ALA A 251 -20.40 11.33 6.05
C ALA A 251 -20.99 9.98 5.56
N ALA A 252 -20.64 9.56 4.34
CA ALA A 252 -21.02 8.24 3.84
C ALA A 252 -20.34 7.09 4.61
N MET A 253 -19.08 7.24 5.04
CA MET A 253 -18.36 6.23 5.84
C MET A 253 -18.95 6.06 7.24
N GLU A 254 -19.37 7.16 7.87
CA GLU A 254 -19.94 7.20 9.22
C GLU A 254 -21.47 7.10 9.25
N ALA A 255 -22.11 6.99 8.07
CA ALA A 255 -23.55 7.00 7.89
C ALA A 255 -24.25 8.21 8.57
N HIS A 256 -23.65 9.40 8.41
CA HIS A 256 -24.19 10.67 8.86
C HIS A 256 -25.00 11.33 7.76
N TRP A 257 -26.30 11.51 8.00
CA TRP A 257 -27.24 12.10 7.05
C TRP A 257 -27.40 13.61 7.24
N GLU A 258 -27.33 14.06 8.50
CA GLU A 258 -27.57 15.44 8.90
C GLU A 258 -26.30 16.09 9.44
N THR A 259 -26.09 17.35 9.09
CA THR A 259 -24.96 18.14 9.62
C THR A 259 -25.23 18.52 11.08
N GLN A 260 -24.33 18.15 11.98
CA GLN A 260 -24.46 18.45 13.41
C GLN A 260 -23.10 18.67 14.07
N THR A 261 -23.09 19.42 15.17
CA THR A 261 -21.93 19.52 16.06
C THR A 261 -21.81 18.25 16.91
N GLN A 262 -20.58 17.76 17.12
CA GLN A 262 -20.31 16.54 17.90
C GLN A 262 -21.06 15.30 17.36
N ALA A 263 -21.03 15.11 16.03
CA ALA A 263 -21.68 13.99 15.37
C ALA A 263 -21.10 12.65 15.86
N PRO A 264 -21.89 11.76 16.49
CA PRO A 264 -21.37 10.57 17.14
C PRO A 264 -20.82 9.56 16.13
N ILE A 265 -19.78 8.83 16.53
CA ILE A 265 -19.30 7.67 15.78
C ILE A 265 -20.21 6.48 16.10
N VAL A 266 -20.64 5.74 15.07
CA VAL A 266 -21.48 4.55 15.23
C VAL A 266 -20.66 3.31 14.87
N LEU A 267 -20.44 2.41 15.83
CA LEU A 267 -19.63 1.21 15.59
C LEU A 267 -20.20 0.28 14.52
N PHE A 268 -21.54 0.24 14.39
CA PHE A 268 -22.21 -0.51 13.34
C PHE A 268 -23.52 0.17 12.94
N ALA A 269 -23.66 0.45 11.64
CA ALA A 269 -24.86 1.02 11.07
C ALA A 269 -25.31 0.26 9.81
N ILE A 270 -26.62 0.19 9.58
CA ILE A 270 -27.20 -0.20 8.28
C ILE A 270 -27.89 1.03 7.69
N PRO A 271 -27.30 1.67 6.66
CA PRO A 271 -27.87 2.86 6.03
C PRO A 271 -29.08 2.52 5.14
N ASP A 272 -30.04 3.44 5.08
CA ASP A 272 -31.21 3.47 4.19
C ASP A 272 -31.15 4.80 3.42
N GLU A 273 -30.46 4.75 2.28
CA GLU A 273 -30.18 5.90 1.42
C GLU A 273 -31.44 6.53 0.84
N GLU A 274 -32.48 5.74 0.57
CA GLU A 274 -33.75 6.23 0.03
C GLU A 274 -34.50 7.13 1.03
N ASN A 275 -34.36 6.85 2.33
CA ASN A 275 -35.03 7.61 3.40
C ASN A 275 -34.06 8.46 4.24
N GLU A 276 -32.81 8.61 3.78
CA GLU A 276 -31.76 9.41 4.43
C GLU A 276 -31.62 9.14 5.94
N ARG A 277 -31.58 7.86 6.32
CA ARG A 277 -31.51 7.44 7.74
C ARG A 277 -30.77 6.13 7.94
N ASN A 278 -30.50 5.78 9.19
CA ASN A 278 -29.98 4.46 9.55
C ASN A 278 -31.12 3.54 10.03
N LEU A 279 -31.27 2.37 9.43
CA LEU A 279 -32.22 1.34 9.87
C LEU A 279 -31.81 0.72 11.21
N ILE A 280 -30.51 0.54 11.39
CA ILE A 280 -29.90 -0.03 12.59
C ILE A 280 -28.71 0.84 12.96
N GLU A 281 -28.57 1.14 14.25
CA GLU A 281 -27.40 1.79 14.84
C GLU A 281 -27.04 1.10 16.15
N ILE A 282 -25.80 0.62 16.27
CA ILE A 282 -25.31 -0.08 17.46
C ILE A 282 -23.98 0.54 17.90
N GLY A 283 -23.85 0.77 19.21
CA GLY A 283 -22.61 1.26 19.81
C GLY A 283 -22.30 2.70 19.44
N LYS A 284 -23.25 3.62 19.70
CA LYS A 284 -23.01 5.06 19.54
C LYS A 284 -21.96 5.54 20.55
N ILE A 285 -20.94 6.22 20.06
CA ILE A 285 -19.88 6.84 20.84
C ILE A 285 -19.93 8.35 20.57
N PRO A 286 -20.08 9.20 21.59
CA PRO A 286 -19.99 10.65 21.42
C PRO A 286 -18.66 11.06 20.79
N TYR A 287 -18.69 12.10 19.96
CA TYR A 287 -17.49 12.73 19.40
C TYR A 287 -16.85 13.72 20.38
#